data_AF-A0A962FRS4-F1
#
_entry.id   AF-A0A962FRS4-F1
#
_cell.length_a   1.000
_cell.length_b   1.000
_cell.length_c   1.000
_cell.angle_alpha   90.00
_cell.angle_beta   90.00
_cell.angle_gamma   90.00
#
_symmetry.space_group_name_H-M   'P 1'
#
loop_
_entity.id
_entity.type
_entity.pdbx_description
1 polymer ?
#
loop_
_entity_poly.entity_id
_entity_poly.type
_entity_poly.pdbx_seq_one_letter_code
_entity_poly.pdbx_strand_id
1 'polypeptide(L)'
;MSRQQRSLWSVFRLHGFRARLVGVIVISGFCCIFLNAALFYAYVLDSYELILSNTTLPPEIIAERYEELRNFAILLGGLSFTVLAVVVLWMIYVTHRVSGPIYHLHKVIRAIHDGKIDERVYLRQKDEFHDVARSFNAMMDKFAQSEGAAGPAKSEAAKQEPAK
;
A
#
# COMPACT_ATOMS: atom_id res chain seq x y z
N MET A 1 24.38 5.00 24.63
CA MET A 1 23.62 3.73 24.62
C MET A 1 22.29 3.93 23.90
N SER A 2 22.22 3.33 22.71
CA SER A 2 21.11 3.04 21.79
C SER A 2 19.65 3.27 22.24
N ARG A 3 18.99 4.28 21.64
CA ARG A 3 17.51 4.46 21.63
C ARG A 3 16.85 4.17 20.27
N GLN A 4 17.56 3.56 19.33
CA GLN A 4 17.09 3.35 17.94
C GLN A 4 16.64 1.92 17.58
N GLN A 5 16.35 1.05 18.55
CA GLN A 5 16.16 -0.38 18.25
C GLN A 5 14.73 -0.93 18.48
N ARG A 6 13.69 -0.11 18.33
CA ARG A 6 12.29 -0.58 18.53
C ARG A 6 11.31 -0.36 17.37
N SER A 7 11.72 0.17 16.21
CA SER A 7 10.79 0.32 15.06
C SER A 7 10.77 -0.87 14.09
N LEU A 8 11.66 -1.87 14.26
CA LEU A 8 11.82 -2.96 13.29
C LEU A 8 10.95 -4.19 13.59
N TRP A 9 10.45 -4.36 14.81
CA TRP A 9 9.75 -5.60 15.22
C TRP A 9 8.26 -5.66 14.82
N SER A 10 7.60 -4.53 14.57
CA SER A 10 6.21 -4.52 14.08
C SER A 10 6.12 -4.70 12.56
N VAL A 11 7.21 -4.40 11.84
CA VAL A 11 7.34 -4.68 10.38
C VAL A 11 7.22 -6.18 10.11
N PHE A 12 7.77 -7.01 11.00
CA PHE A 12 7.90 -8.46 10.80
C PHE A 12 6.56 -9.22 10.69
N ARG A 13 5.46 -8.72 11.27
CA ARG A 13 4.17 -9.45 11.33
C ARG A 13 3.24 -9.23 10.13
N LEU A 14 3.54 -8.28 9.24
CA LEU A 14 2.81 -8.02 7.99
C LEU A 14 3.53 -8.56 6.73
N HIS A 15 4.64 -9.30 6.88
CA HIS A 15 5.47 -9.78 5.76
C HIS A 15 4.69 -10.54 4.69
N GLY A 16 3.68 -11.34 5.06
CA GLY A 16 2.85 -12.07 4.10
C GLY A 16 2.04 -11.15 3.17
N PHE A 17 1.45 -10.07 3.70
CA PHE A 17 0.64 -9.14 2.89
C PHE A 17 1.52 -8.30 1.97
N ARG A 18 2.67 -7.81 2.47
CA ARG A 18 3.63 -7.03 1.69
C ARG A 18 4.25 -7.85 0.56
N ALA A 19 4.67 -9.09 0.84
CA ALA A 19 5.25 -9.97 -0.16
C ALA A 19 4.23 -10.35 -1.24
N ARG A 20 2.97 -10.58 -0.87
CA ARG A 20 1.90 -10.84 -1.85
C ARG A 20 1.63 -9.62 -2.74
N LEU A 21 1.50 -8.42 -2.17
CA LEU A 21 1.25 -7.21 -2.96
C LEU A 21 2.42 -6.86 -3.88
N VAL A 22 3.64 -6.85 -3.36
CA VAL A 22 4.85 -6.63 -4.17
C VAL A 22 4.96 -7.72 -5.23
N GLY A 23 4.69 -8.98 -4.89
CA GLY A 23 4.66 -10.09 -5.84
C GLY A 23 3.67 -9.87 -6.98
N VAL A 24 2.44 -9.46 -6.71
CA VAL A 24 1.43 -9.18 -7.74
C VAL A 24 1.87 -8.02 -8.66
N ILE A 25 2.43 -6.95 -8.11
CA ILE A 25 2.92 -5.81 -8.90
C ILE A 25 4.11 -6.21 -9.76
N VAL A 26 5.04 -6.99 -9.21
CA VAL A 26 6.20 -7.46 -9.97
C VAL A 26 5.76 -8.41 -11.08
N ILE A 27 4.87 -9.37 -10.81
CA ILE A 27 4.32 -10.29 -11.80
C ILE A 27 3.55 -9.53 -12.90
N SER A 28 2.67 -8.60 -12.53
CA SER A 28 1.95 -7.78 -13.51
C SER A 28 2.90 -6.88 -14.30
N GLY A 29 3.94 -6.34 -13.68
CA GLY A 29 4.99 -5.58 -14.35
C GLY A 29 5.74 -6.40 -15.38
N PHE A 30 6.19 -7.61 -15.02
CA PHE A 30 6.80 -8.55 -15.96
C PHE A 30 5.83 -8.97 -17.07
N CYS A 31 4.55 -9.15 -16.76
CA CYS A 31 3.52 -9.43 -17.75
C CYS A 31 3.35 -8.26 -18.74
N CYS A 32 3.35 -7.01 -18.26
CA CYS A 32 3.30 -5.83 -19.12
C CYS A 32 4.54 -5.68 -20.01
N ILE A 33 5.74 -5.99 -19.48
CA ILE A 33 6.98 -5.99 -20.26
C ILE A 33 6.94 -7.08 -21.33
N PHE A 34 6.51 -8.29 -20.96
CA PHE A 34 6.36 -9.40 -21.90
C PHE A 34 5.34 -9.08 -23.00
N LEU A 35 4.19 -8.51 -22.63
CA LEU A 35 3.17 -8.08 -23.57
C LEU A 35 3.70 -6.98 -24.51
N ASN A 36 4.43 -5.99 -23.99
CA ASN A 36 5.09 -4.98 -24.82
C ASN A 36 6.08 -5.60 -25.80
N ALA A 37 6.92 -6.52 -25.34
CA ALA A 37 7.88 -7.21 -26.19
C ALA A 37 7.19 -8.04 -27.28
N ALA A 38 6.09 -8.73 -26.95
CA ALA A 38 5.30 -9.49 -27.90
C ALA A 38 4.63 -8.59 -28.95
N LEU A 39 4.02 -7.48 -28.52
CA LEU A 39 3.42 -6.48 -29.42
C LEU A 39 4.46 -5.85 -30.33
N PHE A 40 5.63 -5.50 -29.77
CA PHE A 40 6.74 -4.96 -30.54
C PHE A 40 7.23 -5.97 -31.58
N TYR A 41 7.44 -7.23 -31.19
CA TYR A 41 7.84 -8.29 -32.11
C TYR A 41 6.81 -8.52 -33.22
N ALA A 42 5.51 -8.54 -32.89
CA ALA A 42 4.44 -8.67 -33.88
C ALA A 42 4.41 -7.50 -34.86
N TYR A 43 4.54 -6.27 -34.34
CA TYR A 43 4.64 -5.06 -35.16
C TYR A 43 5.83 -5.09 -36.11
N VAL A 44 6.98 -5.55 -35.62
CA VAL A 44 8.19 -5.72 -36.43
C VAL A 44 7.94 -6.75 -37.54
N LEU A 45 7.43 -7.93 -37.24
CA LEU A 45 7.17 -8.95 -38.26
C LEU A 45 6.23 -8.45 -39.37
N ASP A 46 5.11 -7.82 -38.99
CA ASP A 46 4.13 -7.25 -39.93
C ASP A 46 4.75 -6.17 -40.82
N SER A 47 5.55 -5.28 -40.20
CA SER A 47 6.27 -4.23 -40.94
C SER A 47 7.28 -4.81 -41.93
N TYR A 48 8.01 -5.88 -41.56
CA TYR A 48 8.98 -6.52 -42.44
C TYR A 48 8.31 -7.26 -43.61
N GLU A 49 7.19 -7.94 -43.39
CA GLU A 49 6.45 -8.63 -44.44
C GLU A 49 5.92 -7.65 -45.50
N LEU A 50 5.38 -6.52 -45.07
CA LEU A 50 4.90 -5.46 -45.97
C LEU A 50 6.03 -4.82 -46.79
N ILE A 51 7.20 -4.64 -46.19
CA ILE A 51 8.35 -3.98 -46.84
C ILE A 51 9.06 -4.92 -47.83
N LEU A 52 9.26 -6.19 -47.45
CA LEU A 52 9.97 -7.18 -48.28
C LEU A 52 9.13 -7.68 -49.47
N SER A 53 7.79 -7.72 -49.33
CA SER A 53 6.89 -8.11 -50.41
C SER A 53 6.77 -7.06 -51.51
N ASN A 54 6.97 -5.78 -51.19
CA ASN A 54 6.70 -4.66 -52.10
C ASN A 54 7.94 -3.96 -52.66
N THR A 55 9.15 -4.27 -52.16
CA THR A 55 10.37 -3.54 -52.55
C THR A 55 11.64 -4.40 -52.47
N THR A 56 12.45 -4.39 -53.53
CA THR A 56 13.80 -4.99 -53.52
C THR A 56 14.78 -3.99 -52.91
N LEU A 57 14.92 -4.03 -51.58
CA LEU A 57 15.77 -3.07 -50.87
C LEU A 57 17.26 -3.46 -50.99
N PRO A 58 18.16 -2.48 -51.20
CA PRO A 58 19.59 -2.69 -51.05
C PRO A 58 19.94 -3.16 -49.63
N PRO A 59 20.93 -4.06 -49.47
CA PRO A 59 21.32 -4.62 -48.17
C PRO A 59 21.79 -3.55 -47.16
N GLU A 60 22.27 -2.40 -47.63
CA GLU A 60 22.69 -1.27 -46.78
C GLU A 60 21.50 -0.65 -46.01
N ILE A 61 20.36 -0.45 -46.67
CA ILE A 61 19.17 0.14 -46.03
C ILE A 61 18.59 -0.84 -44.99
N ILE A 62 18.66 -2.13 -45.28
CA ILE A 62 18.19 -3.18 -44.36
C ILE A 62 19.01 -3.14 -43.05
N ALA A 63 20.33 -3.03 -43.17
CA ALA A 63 21.21 -2.96 -41.99
C ALA A 63 20.95 -1.73 -41.13
N GLU A 64 20.75 -0.55 -41.74
CA GLU A 64 20.42 0.69 -41.03
C GLU A 64 19.10 0.55 -40.25
N ARG A 65 18.07 -0.05 -40.86
CA ARG A 65 16.78 -0.29 -40.19
C ARG A 65 16.89 -1.25 -39.01
N TYR A 66 17.73 -2.28 -39.09
CA TYR A 66 17.99 -3.16 -37.95
C TYR A 66 18.64 -2.41 -36.78
N GLU A 67 19.55 -1.47 -37.05
CA GLU A 67 20.15 -0.64 -36.00
C GLU A 67 19.12 0.27 -35.33
N GLU A 68 18.28 0.95 -36.10
CA GLU A 68 17.20 1.80 -35.58
C GLU A 68 16.23 0.98 -34.70
N LEU A 69 15.81 -0.20 -35.18
CA LEU A 69 14.92 -1.09 -34.44
C LEU A 69 15.55 -1.58 -33.14
N ARG A 70 16.84 -1.94 -33.18
CA ARG A 70 17.59 -2.37 -32.01
C ARG A 70 17.69 -1.26 -30.98
N ASN A 71 18.03 -0.04 -31.41
CA ASN A 71 18.12 1.12 -30.52
C ASN A 71 16.75 1.45 -29.90
N PHE A 72 15.69 1.42 -30.71
CA PHE A 72 14.33 1.62 -30.22
C PHE A 72 13.90 0.53 -29.21
N ALA A 73 14.20 -0.75 -29.50
CA ALA A 73 13.91 -1.85 -28.59
C ALA A 73 14.65 -1.71 -27.24
N ILE A 74 15.93 -1.31 -27.27
CA ILE A 74 16.72 -1.06 -26.06
C ILE A 74 16.13 0.10 -25.24
N LEU A 75 15.78 1.21 -25.90
CA LEU A 75 15.15 2.36 -25.24
C LEU A 75 13.79 2.00 -24.63
N LEU A 76 12.94 1.30 -25.37
CA LEU A 76 11.62 0.87 -24.91
C LEU A 76 11.71 -0.12 -23.73
N GLY A 77 12.62 -1.09 -23.82
CA GLY A 77 12.90 -2.04 -22.74
C GLY A 77 13.45 -1.35 -21.49
N GLY A 78 14.39 -0.43 -21.66
CA GLY A 78 14.94 0.39 -20.58
C GLY A 78 13.88 1.22 -19.88
N LEU A 79 13.05 1.93 -20.65
CA LEU A 79 11.94 2.73 -20.11
C LEU A 79 10.95 1.87 -19.32
N SER A 80 10.56 0.71 -19.87
CA SER A 80 9.64 -0.22 -19.21
C SER A 80 10.19 -0.71 -17.87
N PHE A 81 11.49 -1.04 -17.82
CA PHE A 81 12.14 -1.44 -16.59
C PHE A 81 12.24 -0.31 -15.56
N THR A 82 12.58 0.91 -16.00
CA THR A 82 12.61 2.09 -15.12
C THR A 82 11.24 2.37 -14.51
N VAL A 83 10.17 2.32 -15.30
CA VAL A 83 8.80 2.49 -14.79
C VAL A 83 8.47 1.43 -13.74
N LEU A 84 8.78 0.16 -14.01
CA LEU A 84 8.56 -0.92 -13.05
C LEU A 84 9.32 -0.67 -11.73
N ALA A 85 10.59 -0.29 -11.81
CA ALA A 85 11.40 0.01 -10.64
C ALA A 85 10.81 1.16 -9.81
N VAL A 86 10.37 2.25 -10.46
CA VAL A 86 9.74 3.39 -9.78
C VAL A 86 8.45 2.97 -9.07
N VAL A 87 7.59 2.18 -9.72
CA VAL A 87 6.33 1.71 -9.12
C VAL A 87 6.60 0.81 -7.90
N VAL A 88 7.58 -0.10 -8.00
CA VAL A 88 7.96 -0.97 -6.87
C VAL A 88 8.47 -0.14 -5.70
N LEU A 89 9.37 0.82 -5.94
CA LEU A 89 9.90 1.70 -4.89
C LEU A 89 8.80 2.55 -4.25
N TRP A 90 7.88 3.11 -5.06
CA TRP A 90 6.74 3.86 -4.59
C TRP A 90 5.82 3.01 -3.70
N MET A 91 5.54 1.77 -4.09
CA MET A 91 4.69 0.88 -3.32
C MET A 91 5.32 0.51 -1.97
N ILE A 92 6.62 0.27 -1.94
CA ILE A 92 7.37 0.03 -0.70
C ILE A 92 7.20 1.25 0.22
N TYR A 93 7.39 2.47 -0.32
CA TYR A 93 7.23 3.70 0.44
C TYR A 93 5.84 3.85 1.07
N VAL A 94 4.77 3.66 0.28
CA VAL A 94 3.38 3.74 0.76
C VAL A 94 3.10 2.69 1.83
N THR A 95 3.56 1.46 1.62
CA THR A 95 3.35 0.33 2.54
C THR A 95 3.95 0.60 3.92
N HIS A 96 5.10 1.29 3.97
CA HIS A 96 5.74 1.68 5.22
C HIS A 96 4.91 2.68 6.02
N ARG A 97 4.23 3.63 5.35
CA ARG A 97 3.35 4.62 6.00
C ARG A 97 2.05 4.03 6.53
N VAL A 98 1.55 2.96 5.92
CA VAL A 98 0.29 2.30 6.30
C VAL A 98 0.46 1.35 7.49
N SER A 99 1.58 0.62 7.55
CA SER A 99 1.71 -0.49 8.51
C SER A 99 1.88 -0.05 9.97
N GLY A 100 2.52 1.12 10.20
CA GLY A 100 2.72 1.69 11.52
C GLY A 100 1.40 2.05 12.23
N PRO A 101 0.57 2.93 11.65
CA PRO A 101 -0.70 3.34 12.23
C PRO A 101 -1.68 2.16 12.43
N ILE A 102 -1.75 1.20 11.49
CA ILE A 102 -2.59 0.01 11.64
C ILE A 102 -2.17 -0.84 12.85
N TYR A 103 -0.86 -1.04 13.05
CA TYR A 103 -0.37 -1.79 14.21
C TYR A 103 -0.72 -1.08 15.53
N HIS A 104 -0.61 0.24 15.56
CA HIS A 104 -0.98 1.03 16.74
C HIS A 104 -2.47 0.95 17.04
N LEU A 105 -3.32 1.11 16.03
CA LEU A 105 -4.77 0.97 16.13
C LEU A 105 -5.16 -0.41 16.68
N HIS A 106 -4.61 -1.49 16.10
CA HIS A 106 -4.89 -2.85 16.57
C HIS A 106 -4.42 -3.08 18.03
N LYS A 107 -3.29 -2.47 18.43
CA LYS A 107 -2.81 -2.54 19.82
C LYS A 107 -3.79 -1.86 20.79
N VAL A 108 -4.31 -0.68 20.44
CA VAL A 108 -5.28 0.05 21.27
C VAL A 108 -6.60 -0.70 21.35
N ILE A 109 -7.11 -1.22 20.23
CA ILE A 109 -8.31 -2.06 20.20
C ILE A 109 -8.16 -3.26 21.15
N ARG A 110 -7.00 -3.93 21.13
CA ARG A 110 -6.73 -5.05 22.04
C ARG A 110 -6.65 -4.60 23.50
N ALA A 111 -6.05 -3.46 23.79
CA ALA A 111 -6.01 -2.92 25.16
C ALA A 111 -7.42 -2.63 25.70
N ILE A 112 -8.30 -2.07 24.86
CA ILE A 112 -9.70 -1.82 25.20
C ILE A 112 -10.45 -3.13 25.41
N HIS A 113 -10.24 -4.13 24.54
CA HIS A 113 -10.78 -5.48 24.73
C HIS A 113 -10.35 -6.09 26.07
N ASP A 114 -9.12 -5.83 26.51
CA ASP A 114 -8.59 -6.30 27.79
C ASP A 114 -9.02 -5.42 28.99
N GLY A 115 -9.99 -4.52 28.80
CA GLY A 115 -10.63 -3.71 29.85
C GLY A 115 -10.05 -2.31 30.05
N LYS A 116 -9.08 -1.87 29.23
CA LYS A 116 -8.49 -0.52 29.32
C LYS A 116 -9.24 0.48 28.45
N ILE A 117 -10.42 0.90 28.90
CA ILE A 117 -11.34 1.79 28.16
C ILE A 117 -10.86 3.25 28.02
N ASP A 118 -9.87 3.67 28.81
CA ASP A 118 -9.27 5.01 28.74
C ASP A 118 -8.23 5.17 27.63
N GLU A 119 -7.82 4.08 26.98
CA GLU A 119 -6.84 4.13 25.89
C GLU A 119 -7.42 4.84 24.66
N ARG A 120 -6.59 5.63 23.98
CA ARG A 120 -6.94 6.39 22.77
C ARG A 120 -5.88 6.22 21.70
N VAL A 121 -6.30 6.30 20.45
CA VAL A 121 -5.40 6.14 19.29
C VAL A 121 -4.79 7.49 18.92
N TYR A 122 -3.46 7.58 18.96
CA TYR A 122 -2.72 8.76 18.51
C TYR A 122 -1.76 8.37 17.39
N LEU A 123 -1.96 8.95 16.20
CA LEU A 123 -1.12 8.72 15.03
C LEU A 123 -0.12 9.87 14.84
N ARG A 124 1.02 9.60 14.19
CA ARG A 124 2.00 10.65 13.89
C ARG A 124 1.53 11.46 12.70
N GLN A 125 1.93 12.73 12.61
CA GLN A 125 1.51 13.65 11.55
C GLN A 125 1.72 13.14 10.10
N LYS A 126 2.71 12.26 9.87
CA LYS A 126 3.03 11.68 8.56
C LYS A 126 2.38 10.31 8.29
N ASP A 127 1.64 9.78 9.26
CA ASP A 127 0.96 8.51 9.15
C ASP A 127 -0.38 8.66 8.40
N GLU A 128 -0.85 7.59 7.77
CA GLU A 128 -2.18 7.54 7.19
C GLU A 128 -3.25 7.21 8.25
N PHE A 129 -4.54 7.36 7.91
CA PHE A 129 -5.70 6.98 8.76
C PHE A 129 -5.97 7.86 9.98
N HIS A 130 -5.55 9.12 9.97
CA HIS A 130 -5.92 10.09 11.01
C HIS A 130 -7.44 10.18 11.22
N ASP A 131 -8.20 10.07 10.14
CA ASP A 131 -9.66 10.18 10.16
C ASP A 131 -10.28 9.00 10.91
N VAL A 132 -9.77 7.79 10.67
CA VAL A 132 -10.18 6.57 11.38
C VAL A 132 -9.83 6.67 12.86
N ALA A 133 -8.63 7.15 13.20
CA ALA A 133 -8.24 7.36 14.59
C ALA A 133 -9.16 8.36 15.30
N ARG A 134 -9.52 9.48 14.64
CA ARG A 134 -10.47 10.47 15.18
C ARG A 134 -11.85 9.87 15.40
N SER A 135 -12.41 9.18 14.40
CA SER A 135 -13.72 8.54 14.52
C SER A 135 -13.75 7.46 15.60
N PHE A 136 -12.66 6.69 15.74
CA PHE A 136 -12.52 5.67 16.78
C PHE A 136 -12.48 6.31 18.19
N ASN A 137 -11.68 7.35 18.38
CA ASN A 137 -11.61 8.05 19.66
C ASN A 137 -12.95 8.68 20.03
N ALA A 138 -13.64 9.33 19.07
CA ALA A 138 -14.97 9.90 19.29
C ALA A 138 -16.01 8.85 19.69
N MET A 139 -15.91 7.64 19.14
CA MET A 139 -16.75 6.50 19.55
C MET A 139 -16.46 6.11 21.00
N MET A 140 -15.19 5.97 21.38
CA MET A 140 -14.79 5.63 22.75
C MET A 140 -15.20 6.70 23.77
N ASP A 141 -15.15 7.97 23.40
CA ASP A 141 -15.61 9.07 24.25
C ASP A 141 -17.12 9.00 24.53
N LYS A 142 -17.93 8.59 23.55
CA LYS A 142 -19.36 8.34 23.76
C LYS A 142 -19.62 7.15 24.67
N PHE A 143 -18.86 6.06 24.53
CA PHE A 143 -18.96 4.90 25.42
C PHE A 143 -18.63 5.30 26.87
N ALA A 144 -17.54 6.02 27.09
CA ALA A 144 -17.15 6.49 28.42
C ALA A 144 -18.21 7.41 29.05
N GLN A 145 -18.83 8.29 28.27
CA GLN A 145 -19.94 9.14 28.73
C GLN A 145 -21.19 8.31 29.10
N SER A 146 -21.50 7.25 28.34
CA SER A 146 -22.66 6.40 28.61
C SER A 146 -22.50 5.54 29.87
N GLU A 147 -21.29 5.06 30.17
CA GLU A 147 -21.02 4.35 31.43
C GLU A 147 -20.98 5.31 32.63
N GLY A 148 -20.43 6.52 32.45
CA GLY A 148 -20.42 7.57 33.48
C GLY A 148 -21.82 8.12 33.83
N ALA A 149 -22.76 8.12 32.88
CA ALA A 149 -24.15 8.54 33.12
C ALA A 149 -24.98 7.50 33.90
N ALA A 150 -24.53 6.25 34.01
CA ALA A 150 -25.24 5.17 34.71
C ALA A 150 -24.94 5.09 36.24
N GLY A 151 -23.97 5.84 36.76
CA GLY A 151 -23.69 5.96 38.19
C GLY A 151 -23.65 7.44 38.59
N PRO A 152 -24.71 8.01 39.19
CA PRO A 152 -25.08 7.72 40.58
C PRO A 152 -26.62 7.72 40.85
N ALA A 153 -27.47 7.26 39.93
CA ALA A 153 -28.93 7.31 40.12
C ALA A 153 -29.51 6.29 41.14
N LYS A 154 -28.70 5.38 41.71
CA LYS A 154 -29.17 4.36 42.68
C LYS A 154 -28.84 4.67 44.15
N SER A 155 -28.19 5.80 44.47
CA SER A 155 -27.80 6.13 45.86
C SER A 155 -28.70 7.17 46.54
N GLU A 156 -29.55 7.91 45.82
CA GLU A 156 -30.39 8.96 46.43
C GLU A 156 -31.84 8.55 46.68
N ALA A 157 -32.34 7.50 46.02
CA ALA A 157 -33.73 7.03 46.19
C ALA A 157 -33.96 6.23 47.50
N ALA A 158 -32.92 5.89 48.26
CA ALA A 158 -33.03 5.11 49.51
C ALA A 158 -32.98 5.95 50.80
N LYS A 159 -32.97 7.29 50.71
CA LYS A 159 -32.94 8.19 51.89
C LYS A 159 -34.22 9.02 52.09
N GLN A 160 -35.27 8.76 51.32
CA GLN A 160 -36.57 9.42 51.49
C GLN A 160 -37.69 8.38 51.64
N GLU A 161 -37.63 7.60 52.72
CA GLU A 161 -38.84 6.97 53.26
C GLU A 161 -39.01 7.50 54.70
N PRO A 162 -39.99 8.38 54.95
CA PRO A 162 -40.22 8.90 56.30
C PRO A 162 -40.88 7.82 57.14
N ALA A 163 -40.28 7.56 58.30
CA ALA A 163 -40.90 6.82 59.38
C ALA A 163 -42.30 7.36 59.68
N LYS A 164 -43.32 6.50 59.54
CA LYS A 164 -44.55 6.50 60.33
C LYS A 164 -45.12 5.10 60.37
#